data_AF-A0A7Y4ZBN9-F1
#
_entry.id   AF-A0A7Y4ZBN9-F1
#
_cell.length_a   1.000
_cell.length_b   1.000
_cell.length_c   1.000
_cell.angle_alpha   90.00
_cell.angle_beta   90.00
_cell.angle_gamma   90.00
#
_symmetry.space_group_name_H-M   'P 1'
#
loop_
_entity.id
_entity.type
_entity.pdbx_description
1 polymer ?
#
loop_
_entity_poly.entity_id
_entity_poly.type
_entity_poly.pdbx_seq_one_letter_code
_entity_poly.pdbx_strand_id
1 'polypeptide(L)'
;MNKYFLTIAISLLAGVAKTSAADPYNLPIQLDYALIKKAVVSQLFTGEGGAAEVWNDKHKCSFLKLYNPRISGEGGQIKLLNDVQAQFGTALGGQCITVLAWDGALETFQQPTISADQSVLSLPVTKANAYDRQGRQLTIDKLQDLIKRAAEPKLAEVKIDLNKSRGDMERTLTGFLPKENAGEIKKILATLKFSGAEANDEGVNIKLAFDAPLKKAAPKPEAPFTEAEQKQWQANWQEWDGFLSKAINQAASETQSQELRDTLTEILLESRSAFQAGLKAQSPESADPVRVFFTQTWQKLAPQLRTLAKELPEIQGLRYMTFIAATDVIYELENIGAPFGLEVSSDGLRRLARMLMAGKQQAEAK
;
A
#
# COMPACT_ATOMS: atom_id res chain seq x y z
N MET A 1 49.51 4.10 -53.52
CA MET A 1 48.34 3.20 -53.62
C MET A 1 48.06 2.64 -52.24
N ASN A 2 46.89 2.99 -51.71
CA ASN A 2 46.65 3.28 -50.29
C ASN A 2 46.44 2.04 -49.41
N LYS A 3 47.25 1.95 -48.36
CA LYS A 3 47.08 1.13 -47.15
C LYS A 3 45.94 1.59 -46.22
N TYR A 4 44.98 2.38 -46.71
CA TYR A 4 43.97 3.08 -45.89
C TYR A 4 42.51 2.62 -46.13
N PHE A 5 42.29 1.54 -46.88
CA PHE A 5 40.92 1.09 -47.21
C PHE A 5 40.40 -0.10 -46.38
N LEU A 6 41.21 -0.71 -45.52
CA LEU A 6 40.80 -1.89 -44.74
C LEU A 6 40.45 -1.60 -43.26
N THR A 7 40.53 -0.35 -42.81
CA THR A 7 40.24 0.06 -41.42
C THR A 7 38.92 0.82 -41.26
N ILE A 8 38.13 1.01 -42.33
CA ILE A 8 36.87 1.78 -42.29
C ILE A 8 35.62 0.88 -42.16
N ALA A 9 35.77 -0.45 -42.28
CA ALA A 9 34.61 -1.36 -42.27
C ALA A 9 34.20 -1.93 -40.90
N ILE A 10 34.98 -1.71 -39.82
CA ILE A 10 34.66 -2.26 -38.48
C ILE A 10 34.12 -1.17 -37.53
N SER A 11 34.23 0.11 -37.90
CA SER A 11 33.84 1.24 -37.04
C SER A 11 32.37 1.64 -37.15
N LEU A 12 31.58 1.02 -38.05
CA LEU A 12 30.18 1.39 -38.30
C LEU A 12 29.15 0.48 -37.61
N LEU A 13 29.58 -0.49 -36.80
CA LEU A 13 28.71 -1.42 -36.06
C LEU A 13 28.67 -1.20 -34.55
N ALA A 14 29.30 -0.12 -34.05
CA ALA A 14 29.00 0.41 -32.72
C ALA A 14 27.72 1.27 -32.79
N GLY A 15 26.64 0.67 -33.28
CA GLY A 15 25.31 1.20 -33.05
C GLY A 15 25.13 1.31 -31.55
N VAL A 16 24.93 2.54 -31.08
CA VAL A 16 24.52 2.85 -29.71
C VAL A 16 23.34 1.93 -29.40
N ALA A 17 23.61 0.83 -28.72
CA ALA A 17 22.60 0.11 -27.99
C ALA A 17 22.17 1.10 -26.92
N LYS A 18 21.18 1.93 -27.25
CA LYS A 18 20.29 2.46 -26.22
C LYS A 18 19.72 1.21 -25.59
N THR A 19 20.35 0.74 -24.52
CA THR A 19 19.65 -0.05 -23.52
C THR A 19 18.44 0.79 -23.19
N SER A 20 17.30 0.41 -23.79
CA SER A 20 16.00 0.89 -23.39
C SER A 20 15.82 0.33 -21.99
N ALA A 21 16.42 1.00 -21.00
CA ALA A 21 15.97 0.89 -19.64
C ALA A 21 14.51 1.33 -19.72
N ALA A 22 13.59 0.36 -19.65
CA ALA A 22 12.19 0.68 -19.53
C ALA A 22 12.06 1.68 -18.38
N ASP A 23 11.38 2.80 -18.62
CA ASP A 23 11.13 3.75 -17.54
C ASP A 23 10.45 2.98 -16.40
N PRO A 24 10.95 3.12 -15.15
CA PRO A 24 10.40 2.39 -14.04
C PRO A 24 8.93 2.78 -13.86
N TYR A 25 8.09 1.78 -13.71
CA TYR A 25 6.68 2.00 -13.43
C TYR A 25 6.54 2.43 -11.97
N ASN A 26 5.76 3.48 -11.74
CA ASN A 26 5.55 4.06 -10.42
C ASN A 26 4.11 3.84 -9.99
N LEU A 27 3.94 3.07 -8.92
CA LEU A 27 2.66 2.85 -8.28
C LEU A 27 2.54 3.74 -7.04
N PRO A 28 1.50 4.59 -6.94
CA PRO A 28 1.20 5.28 -5.71
C PRO A 28 0.55 4.32 -4.69
N ILE A 29 1.16 4.21 -3.50
CA ILE A 29 0.61 3.47 -2.37
C ILE A 29 0.27 4.49 -1.28
N GLN A 30 -0.98 4.51 -0.83
CA GLN A 30 -1.41 5.40 0.23
C GLN A 30 -1.17 4.77 1.61
N LEU A 31 -0.38 5.44 2.44
CA LEU A 31 -0.21 5.12 3.85
C LEU A 31 -1.12 6.01 4.70
N ASP A 32 -2.22 5.46 5.22
CA ASP A 32 -3.18 6.18 6.04
C ASP A 32 -2.56 6.76 7.33
N TYR A 33 -3.04 7.94 7.75
CA TYR A 33 -2.59 8.56 9.00
C TYR A 33 -2.82 7.72 10.25
N ALA A 34 -3.82 6.83 10.24
CA ALA A 34 -4.03 5.88 11.33
C ALA A 34 -2.84 4.92 11.52
N LEU A 35 -2.18 4.50 10.43
CA LEU A 35 -0.99 3.64 10.48
C LEU A 35 0.25 4.43 10.92
N ILE A 36 0.41 5.65 10.42
CA ILE A 36 1.47 6.56 10.85
C ILE A 36 1.35 6.83 12.35
N LYS A 37 0.13 7.06 12.84
CA LYS A 37 -0.14 7.23 14.27
C LYS A 37 0.25 6.01 15.08
N LYS A 38 -0.04 4.79 14.62
CA LYS A 38 0.39 3.55 15.29
C LYS A 38 1.92 3.45 15.36
N ALA A 39 2.63 3.79 14.28
CA ALA A 39 4.10 3.82 14.28
C ALA A 39 4.66 4.84 15.28
N VAL A 40 4.09 6.06 15.31
CA VAL A 40 4.46 7.11 16.26
C VAL A 40 4.20 6.66 17.71
N VAL A 41 3.01 6.15 18.00
CA VAL A 41 2.61 5.71 19.35
C VAL A 41 3.50 4.56 19.84
N SER A 42 3.69 3.53 19.02
CA SER A 42 4.47 2.35 19.42
C SER A 42 5.96 2.64 19.65
N GLN A 43 6.52 3.66 19.00
CA GLN A 43 7.94 4.00 19.12
C GLN A 43 8.21 5.06 20.19
N LEU A 44 7.32 6.05 20.35
CA LEU A 44 7.56 7.19 21.23
C LEU A 44 6.69 7.22 22.48
N PHE A 45 5.44 6.77 22.42
CA PHE A 45 4.45 6.94 23.49
C PHE A 45 4.40 5.69 24.40
N THR A 46 5.55 5.30 24.91
CA THR A 46 5.75 4.07 25.71
C THR A 46 5.90 4.33 27.21
N GLY A 47 5.85 5.60 27.63
CA GLY A 47 5.92 6.01 29.02
C GLY A 47 4.63 5.76 29.80
N GLU A 48 4.68 6.08 31.09
CA GLU A 48 3.52 5.95 31.98
C GLU A 48 2.32 6.76 31.46
N GLY A 49 1.12 6.18 31.51
CA GLY A 49 -0.10 6.80 30.97
C GLY A 49 -0.09 6.98 29.45
N GLY A 50 0.82 6.31 28.72
CA GLY A 50 0.96 6.48 27.27
C GLY A 50 1.65 7.78 26.87
N ALA A 51 2.48 8.34 27.75
CA ALA A 51 3.25 9.55 27.46
C ALA A 51 4.45 9.26 26.55
N ALA A 52 4.80 10.21 25.69
CA ALA A 52 6.15 10.29 25.14
C ALA A 52 6.98 11.23 26.01
N GLU A 53 7.92 10.66 26.78
CA GLU A 53 8.85 11.41 27.62
C GLU A 53 10.05 11.87 26.78
N VAL A 54 9.90 12.98 26.06
CA VAL A 54 10.94 13.45 25.12
C VAL A 54 12.12 14.10 25.84
N TRP A 55 11.93 14.54 27.09
CA TRP A 55 13.01 14.99 27.95
C TRP A 55 12.67 14.88 29.43
N ASN A 56 13.68 14.53 30.23
CA ASN A 56 13.63 14.50 31.68
C ASN A 56 15.04 14.75 32.22
N ASP A 57 15.22 15.71 33.13
CA ASP A 57 16.50 15.98 33.76
C ASP A 57 16.76 15.01 34.93
N LYS A 58 18.04 14.85 35.30
CA LYS A 58 18.43 13.92 36.37
C LYS A 58 17.82 14.27 37.74
N HIS A 59 17.48 15.54 37.93
CA HIS A 59 16.95 16.07 39.19
C HIS A 59 15.42 16.19 39.21
N LYS A 60 14.73 15.78 38.13
CA LYS A 60 13.28 15.88 37.93
C LYS A 60 12.71 17.31 38.07
N CYS A 61 13.55 18.33 37.95
CA CYS A 61 13.12 19.73 37.94
C CYS A 61 12.68 20.19 36.54
N SER A 62 13.10 19.46 35.51
CA SER A 62 12.73 19.77 34.14
C SER A 62 12.32 18.53 33.36
N PHE A 63 11.22 18.63 32.65
CA PHE A 63 10.68 17.56 31.83
C PHE A 63 9.85 18.13 30.67
N LEU A 64 9.67 17.32 29.64
CA LEU A 64 8.74 17.56 28.56
C LEU A 64 8.08 16.22 28.21
N LYS A 65 6.76 16.16 28.41
CA LYS A 65 5.93 15.00 28.09
C LYS A 65 4.90 15.38 27.05
N LEU A 66 4.73 14.52 26.05
CA LEU A 66 3.70 14.63 25.02
C LEU A 66 2.65 13.55 25.24
N TYR A 67 1.39 13.86 24.96
CA TYR A 67 0.25 12.97 25.11
C TYR A 67 -0.70 13.07 23.92
N ASN A 68 -1.55 12.03 23.78
CA ASN A 68 -2.69 12.01 22.87
C ASN A 68 -2.37 12.48 21.43
N PRO A 69 -1.44 11.82 20.73
CA PRO A 69 -1.04 12.26 19.38
C PRO A 69 -2.22 12.20 18.41
N ARG A 70 -2.42 13.28 17.68
CA ARG A 70 -3.43 13.43 16.62
C ARG A 70 -2.71 13.78 15.32
N ILE A 71 -2.96 13.00 14.28
CA ILE A 71 -2.27 13.11 12.99
C ILE A 71 -3.28 13.41 11.90
N SER A 72 -2.97 14.39 11.05
CA SER A 72 -3.72 14.74 9.84
C SER A 72 -2.79 15.25 8.75
N GLY A 73 -3.33 15.51 7.56
CA GLY A 73 -2.64 16.22 6.49
C GLY A 73 -2.94 17.71 6.53
N GLU A 74 -1.96 18.53 6.20
CA GLU A 74 -2.15 19.97 5.96
C GLU A 74 -1.05 20.51 5.07
N GLY A 75 -1.43 21.14 3.95
CA GLY A 75 -0.47 21.87 3.09
C GLY A 75 0.66 20.99 2.51
N GLY A 76 0.39 19.71 2.23
CA GLY A 76 1.42 18.77 1.74
C GLY A 76 2.38 18.24 2.80
N GLN A 77 2.05 18.47 4.08
CA GLN A 77 2.81 18.00 5.23
C GLN A 77 1.93 17.15 6.15
N ILE A 78 2.58 16.33 6.96
CA ILE A 78 1.91 15.67 8.08
C ILE A 78 1.82 16.70 9.20
N LYS A 79 0.63 16.92 9.74
CA LYS A 79 0.41 17.71 10.94
C LYS A 79 0.25 16.77 12.12
N LEU A 80 1.13 16.86 13.11
CA LEU A 80 1.05 16.13 14.36
C LEU A 80 0.80 17.11 15.51
N LEU A 81 -0.35 16.94 16.16
CA LEU A 81 -0.77 17.70 17.34
C LEU A 81 -0.72 16.82 18.58
N ASN A 82 -0.07 17.32 19.63
CA ASN A 82 0.05 16.64 20.92
C ASN A 82 -0.39 17.56 22.05
N ASP A 83 -0.97 16.98 23.09
CA ASP A 83 -1.11 17.66 24.37
C ASP A 83 0.26 17.65 25.06
N VAL A 84 0.63 18.74 25.74
CA VAL A 84 1.95 18.90 26.35
C VAL A 84 1.86 19.24 27.80
N GLN A 85 2.74 18.60 28.57
CA GLN A 85 3.11 19.02 29.91
C GLN A 85 4.61 19.18 29.98
N ALA A 86 5.07 20.39 30.27
CA ALA A 86 6.49 20.70 30.35
C ALA A 86 6.80 21.61 31.54
N GLN A 87 7.97 21.36 32.13
CA GLN A 87 8.57 22.22 33.14
C GLN A 87 10.05 22.38 32.80
N PHE A 88 10.56 23.59 32.97
CA PHE A 88 11.97 23.91 32.87
C PHE A 88 12.39 24.64 34.13
N GLY A 89 13.34 24.09 34.87
CA GLY A 89 13.79 24.62 36.15
C GLY A 89 15.17 24.10 36.55
N THR A 90 15.65 24.55 37.70
CA THR A 90 16.93 24.09 38.26
C THR A 90 16.78 23.70 39.72
N ALA A 91 17.55 22.71 40.17
CA ALA A 91 17.59 22.33 41.56
C ALA A 91 18.50 23.31 42.34
N LEU A 92 17.96 23.98 43.34
CA LEU A 92 18.71 24.83 44.26
C LEU A 92 18.28 24.52 45.70
N GLY A 93 19.22 24.08 46.54
CA GLY A 93 18.93 23.75 47.95
C GLY A 93 17.92 22.61 48.15
N GLY A 94 17.83 21.66 47.20
CA GLY A 94 16.86 20.57 47.24
C GLY A 94 15.45 20.92 46.76
N GLN A 95 15.22 22.16 46.32
CA GLN A 95 13.96 22.61 45.73
C GLN A 95 14.13 22.88 44.23
N CYS A 96 13.07 22.67 43.46
CA CYS A 96 13.05 23.04 42.04
C CYS A 96 12.61 24.50 41.88
N ILE A 97 13.49 25.34 41.34
CA ILE A 97 13.17 26.70 40.93
C ILE A 97 12.71 26.66 39.47
N THR A 98 11.41 26.80 39.25
CA THR A 98 10.79 26.78 37.93
C THR A 98 11.02 28.10 37.19
N VAL A 99 11.57 28.01 35.97
CA VAL A 99 11.81 29.13 35.06
C VAL A 99 10.70 29.24 34.02
N LEU A 100 10.15 28.10 33.59
CA LEU A 100 9.03 28.02 32.65
C LEU A 100 8.19 26.79 33.02
N ALA A 101 6.88 26.95 33.01
CA ALA A 101 5.93 25.84 33.02
C ALA A 101 5.00 26.03 31.82
N TRP A 102 4.73 24.93 31.12
CA TRP A 102 3.86 24.94 29.96
C TRP A 102 2.93 23.74 30.01
N ASP A 103 1.65 24.05 29.93
CA ASP A 103 0.58 23.09 29.73
C ASP A 103 -0.31 23.62 28.60
N GLY A 104 -0.51 22.81 27.57
CA GLY A 104 -1.14 23.25 26.33
C GLY A 104 -0.92 22.24 25.20
N ALA A 105 -0.64 22.72 23.99
CA ALA A 105 -0.50 21.86 22.81
C ALA A 105 0.71 22.20 21.95
N LEU A 106 1.40 21.17 21.48
CA LEU A 106 2.49 21.26 20.50
C LEU A 106 1.98 20.76 19.15
N GLU A 107 1.97 21.65 18.18
CA GLU A 107 1.73 21.33 16.78
C GLU A 107 3.07 21.27 16.05
N THR A 108 3.27 20.21 15.29
CA THR A 108 4.44 20.04 14.43
C THR A 108 4.01 19.69 13.03
N PHE A 109 4.78 20.16 12.05
CA PHE A 109 4.64 19.77 10.66
C PHE A 109 5.84 18.92 10.26
N GLN A 110 5.59 17.79 9.61
CA GLN A 110 6.62 16.86 9.16
C GLN A 110 6.57 16.67 7.65
N GLN A 111 7.76 16.63 7.03
CA GLN A 111 7.90 16.33 5.61
C GLN A 111 8.31 14.86 5.43
N PRO A 112 7.42 13.95 5.02
CA PRO A 112 7.77 12.55 4.84
C PRO A 112 8.90 12.42 3.81
N THR A 113 9.98 11.72 4.19
CA THR A 113 11.17 11.58 3.35
C THR A 113 11.66 10.14 3.38
N ILE A 114 11.97 9.60 2.21
CA ILE A 114 12.57 8.27 2.07
C ILE A 114 14.09 8.39 2.13
N SER A 115 14.74 7.51 2.89
CA SER A 115 16.19 7.44 2.99
C SER A 115 16.85 7.13 1.64
N ALA A 116 18.12 7.51 1.46
CA ALA A 116 18.83 7.32 0.19
C ALA A 116 18.94 5.84 -0.23
N ASP A 117 18.98 4.92 0.73
CA ASP A 117 18.97 3.47 0.52
C ASP A 117 17.55 2.88 0.36
N GLN A 118 16.52 3.73 0.36
CA GLN A 118 15.12 3.40 0.05
C GLN A 118 14.49 2.40 1.02
N SER A 119 15.00 2.36 2.25
CA SER A 119 14.65 1.38 3.27
C SER A 119 13.81 1.96 4.41
N VAL A 120 13.88 3.28 4.64
CA VAL A 120 13.23 3.91 5.78
C VAL A 120 12.45 5.14 5.33
N LEU A 121 11.18 5.20 5.75
CA LEU A 121 10.40 6.43 5.75
C LEU A 121 10.62 7.16 7.08
N SER A 122 11.16 8.37 7.01
CA SER A 122 11.40 9.26 8.16
C SER A 122 10.46 10.45 8.12
N LEU A 123 10.18 11.03 9.29
CA LEU A 123 9.25 12.14 9.46
C LEU A 123 9.95 13.38 10.08
N PRO A 124 10.93 13.99 9.38
CA PRO A 124 11.62 15.17 9.89
C PRO A 124 10.64 16.32 10.15
N VAL A 125 10.80 16.96 11.31
CA VAL A 125 10.04 18.17 11.69
C VAL A 125 10.57 19.35 10.88
N THR A 126 9.68 20.06 10.21
CA THR A 126 9.99 21.27 9.42
C THR A 126 9.54 22.56 10.12
N LYS A 127 8.52 22.45 10.99
CA LYS A 127 7.96 23.57 11.74
C LYS A 127 7.32 23.07 13.03
N ALA A 128 7.38 23.91 14.07
CA ALA A 128 6.70 23.68 15.33
C ALA A 128 5.99 24.95 15.82
N ASN A 129 4.78 24.81 16.34
CA ASN A 129 4.01 25.86 16.99
C ASN A 129 3.59 25.38 18.38
N ALA A 130 3.71 26.26 19.38
CA ALA A 130 3.27 26.00 20.74
C ALA A 130 2.02 26.81 21.06
N TYR A 131 1.09 26.22 21.80
CA TYR A 131 -0.15 26.86 22.23
C TYR A 131 -0.39 26.65 23.72
N ASP A 132 -1.07 27.60 24.36
CA ASP A 132 -1.62 27.42 25.72
C ASP A 132 -2.93 26.61 25.72
N ARG A 133 -3.50 26.38 26.91
CA ARG A 133 -4.79 25.67 27.07
C ARG A 133 -5.98 26.37 26.42
N GLN A 134 -5.87 27.67 26.13
CA GLN A 134 -6.91 28.45 25.45
C GLN A 134 -6.72 28.46 23.92
N GLY A 135 -5.70 27.78 23.40
CA GLY A 135 -5.36 27.74 21.97
C GLY A 135 -4.64 28.99 21.47
N ARG A 136 -4.13 29.84 22.36
CA ARG A 136 -3.34 31.02 21.96
C ARG A 136 -1.90 30.61 21.71
N GLN A 137 -1.34 31.08 20.60
CA GLN A 137 0.04 30.76 20.23
C GLN A 137 1.04 31.37 21.23
N LEU A 138 2.02 30.58 21.63
CA LEU A 138 3.10 30.95 22.55
C LEU A 138 4.39 31.24 21.79
N THR A 139 4.81 32.50 21.79
CA THR A 139 6.06 32.97 21.16
C THR A 139 7.09 33.34 22.23
N ILE A 140 7.54 32.32 23.00
CA ILE A 140 8.52 32.49 24.08
C ILE A 140 9.84 31.85 23.65
N ASP A 141 10.93 32.61 23.56
CA ASP A 141 12.22 32.13 23.04
C ASP A 141 12.73 30.88 23.77
N LYS A 142 12.70 30.87 25.11
CA LYS A 142 13.11 29.71 25.92
C LYS A 142 12.27 28.46 25.63
N LEU A 143 10.99 28.63 25.32
CA LEU A 143 10.10 27.53 24.96
C LEU A 143 10.44 26.99 23.57
N GLN A 144 10.68 27.87 22.61
CA GLN A 144 11.09 27.50 21.25
C GLN A 144 12.43 26.74 21.27
N ASP A 145 13.37 27.20 22.08
CA ASP A 145 14.64 26.53 22.36
C ASP A 145 14.46 25.13 22.97
N LEU A 146 13.53 24.99 23.91
CA LEU A 146 13.21 23.70 24.53
C LEU A 146 12.63 22.74 23.48
N ILE A 147 11.69 23.21 22.65
CA ILE A 147 11.07 22.40 21.58
C ILE A 147 12.14 21.90 20.60
N LYS A 148 13.01 22.79 20.11
CA LYS A 148 14.09 22.45 19.17
C LYS A 148 15.09 21.45 19.72
N ARG A 149 15.44 21.55 21.01
CA ARG A 149 16.45 20.68 21.63
C ARG A 149 15.90 19.35 22.13
N ALA A 150 14.65 19.32 22.58
CA ALA A 150 14.05 18.16 23.23
C ALA A 150 13.00 17.46 22.35
N ALA A 151 11.99 18.20 21.89
CA ALA A 151 10.84 17.60 21.21
C ALA A 151 11.14 17.24 19.75
N GLU A 152 11.69 18.18 18.96
CA GLU A 152 11.90 17.96 17.52
C GLU A 152 12.79 16.74 17.22
N PRO A 153 13.94 16.53 17.89
CA PRO A 153 14.79 15.37 17.62
C PRO A 153 14.08 14.06 17.95
N LYS A 154 13.33 14.00 19.05
CA LYS A 154 12.57 12.81 19.45
C LYS A 154 11.42 12.52 18.49
N LEU A 155 10.70 13.53 18.02
CA LEU A 155 9.67 13.35 17.01
C LEU A 155 10.26 12.89 15.66
N ALA A 156 11.45 13.37 15.30
CA ALA A 156 12.17 12.98 14.10
C ALA A 156 12.84 11.58 14.19
N GLU A 157 12.96 11.00 15.39
CA GLU A 157 13.49 9.63 15.58
C GLU A 157 12.53 8.54 15.07
N VAL A 158 11.25 8.86 14.85
CA VAL A 158 10.26 7.90 14.32
C VAL A 158 10.69 7.44 12.93
N LYS A 159 10.85 6.12 12.80
CA LYS A 159 11.25 5.47 11.55
C LYS A 159 10.27 4.36 11.20
N ILE A 160 9.80 4.36 9.96
CA ILE A 160 8.99 3.27 9.42
C ILE A 160 9.90 2.46 8.49
N ASP A 161 10.17 1.21 8.87
CA ASP A 161 10.97 0.27 8.09
C ASP A 161 10.17 -0.23 6.90
N LEU A 162 10.61 0.15 5.70
CA LEU A 162 10.02 -0.24 4.42
C LEU A 162 10.61 -1.55 3.88
N ASN A 163 11.79 -1.99 4.35
CA ASN A 163 12.38 -3.26 3.93
C ASN A 163 11.54 -4.44 4.40
N LYS A 164 11.00 -4.37 5.62
CA LYS A 164 10.06 -5.39 6.11
C LYS A 164 8.83 -5.50 5.20
N SER A 165 8.24 -4.36 4.85
CA SER A 165 7.10 -4.30 3.94
C SER A 165 7.44 -4.87 2.56
N ARG A 166 8.63 -4.58 2.02
CA ARG A 166 9.11 -5.14 0.75
C ARG A 166 9.17 -6.67 0.81
N GLY A 167 9.83 -7.22 1.83
CA GLY A 167 9.96 -8.68 1.98
C GLY A 167 8.61 -9.38 2.16
N ASP A 168 7.66 -8.77 2.87
CA ASP A 168 6.31 -9.31 3.03
C ASP A 168 5.49 -9.25 1.73
N MET A 169 5.61 -8.17 0.96
CA MET A 169 5.02 -8.08 -0.38
C MET A 169 5.59 -9.15 -1.32
N GLU A 170 6.91 -9.30 -1.38
CA GLU A 170 7.57 -10.30 -2.22
C GLU A 170 7.12 -11.72 -1.87
N ARG A 171 7.08 -12.06 -0.57
CA ARG A 171 6.64 -13.37 -0.09
C ARG A 171 5.19 -13.64 -0.45
N THR A 172 4.32 -12.66 -0.22
CA THR A 172 2.89 -12.78 -0.51
C THR A 172 2.66 -12.96 -1.99
N LEU A 173 3.22 -12.09 -2.82
CA LEU A 173 3.07 -12.14 -4.28
C LEU A 173 3.63 -13.45 -4.83
N THR A 174 4.79 -13.92 -4.35
CA THR A 174 5.37 -15.21 -4.76
C THR A 174 4.43 -16.40 -4.51
N GLY A 175 3.61 -16.34 -3.45
CA GLY A 175 2.62 -17.37 -3.14
C GLY A 175 1.49 -17.49 -4.17
N PHE A 176 1.24 -16.45 -4.96
CA PHE A 176 0.18 -16.41 -5.97
C PHE A 176 0.68 -16.61 -7.41
N LEU A 177 1.99 -16.80 -7.62
CA LEU A 177 2.55 -16.83 -8.98
C LEU A 177 2.33 -18.16 -9.69
N PRO A 178 1.92 -18.14 -10.98
CA PRO A 178 1.96 -19.31 -11.84
C PRO A 178 3.40 -19.84 -11.97
N LYS A 179 3.56 -21.17 -11.98
CA LYS A 179 4.89 -21.81 -12.05
C LYS A 179 5.63 -21.48 -13.34
N GLU A 180 4.90 -21.22 -14.43
CA GLU A 180 5.49 -20.94 -15.75
C GLU A 180 6.27 -19.62 -15.76
N ASN A 181 5.83 -18.61 -14.99
CA ASN A 181 6.37 -17.25 -15.05
C ASN A 181 7.08 -16.80 -13.76
N ALA A 182 7.18 -17.68 -12.75
CA ALA A 182 7.73 -17.36 -11.43
C ALA A 182 9.14 -16.75 -11.48
N GLY A 183 9.99 -17.18 -12.42
CA GLY A 183 11.36 -16.68 -12.57
C GLY A 183 11.46 -15.24 -13.08
N GLU A 184 10.58 -14.84 -13.99
CA GLU A 184 10.54 -13.46 -14.52
C GLU A 184 9.94 -12.51 -13.49
N ILE A 185 8.87 -12.94 -12.85
CA ILE A 185 8.20 -12.16 -11.81
C ILE A 185 9.12 -11.94 -10.60
N LYS A 186 9.88 -12.96 -10.19
CA LYS A 186 10.87 -12.80 -9.12
C LYS A 186 11.94 -11.73 -9.46
N LYS A 187 12.28 -11.56 -10.74
CA LYS A 187 13.21 -10.49 -11.17
C LYS A 187 12.57 -9.11 -11.05
N ILE A 188 11.29 -8.96 -11.40
CA ILE A 188 10.55 -7.71 -11.21
C ILE A 188 10.40 -7.37 -9.72
N LEU A 189 10.02 -8.36 -8.91
CA LEU A 189 9.93 -8.18 -7.47
C LEU A 189 11.26 -7.73 -6.85
N ALA A 190 12.40 -8.25 -7.35
CA ALA A 190 13.72 -7.81 -6.90
C ALA A 190 14.09 -6.36 -7.28
N THR A 191 13.37 -5.71 -8.21
CA THR A 191 13.57 -4.30 -8.57
C THR A 191 12.67 -3.34 -7.80
N LEU A 192 11.76 -3.86 -6.95
CA LEU A 192 10.87 -3.06 -6.11
C LEU A 192 11.65 -2.11 -5.21
N LYS A 193 11.31 -0.82 -5.32
CA LYS A 193 11.99 0.28 -4.66
C LYS A 193 11.02 1.37 -4.27
N PHE A 194 11.11 1.89 -3.06
CA PHE A 194 10.34 3.08 -2.68
C PHE A 194 11.11 4.33 -3.11
N SER A 195 10.52 5.14 -3.98
CA SER A 195 11.21 6.24 -4.70
C SER A 195 10.81 7.63 -4.22
N GLY A 196 9.72 7.78 -3.47
CA GLY A 196 9.30 9.06 -2.93
C GLY A 196 8.14 8.95 -1.93
N ALA A 197 7.93 9.99 -1.14
CA ALA A 197 6.81 10.09 -0.21
C ALA A 197 6.28 11.53 -0.17
N GLU A 198 4.97 11.68 -0.31
CA GLU A 198 4.29 12.98 -0.37
C GLU A 198 3.04 12.93 0.51
N ALA A 199 2.89 13.84 1.47
CA ALA A 199 1.68 13.92 2.29
C ALA A 199 0.55 14.62 1.53
N ASN A 200 -0.68 14.19 1.78
CA ASN A 200 -1.92 14.79 1.31
C ASN A 200 -2.96 14.80 2.44
N ASP A 201 -4.20 15.18 2.15
CA ASP A 201 -5.25 15.34 3.18
C ASP A 201 -5.64 14.02 3.86
N GLU A 202 -5.45 12.88 3.20
CA GLU A 202 -5.90 11.55 3.65
C GLU A 202 -4.76 10.67 4.20
N GLY A 203 -3.52 10.91 3.79
CA GLY A 203 -2.35 10.13 4.21
C GLY A 203 -1.05 10.55 3.54
N VAL A 204 -0.11 9.61 3.45
CA VAL A 204 1.15 9.78 2.73
C VAL A 204 1.18 8.87 1.51
N ASN A 205 1.26 9.46 0.33
CA ASN A 205 1.46 8.75 -0.93
C ASN A 205 2.93 8.36 -1.05
N ILE A 206 3.20 7.07 -0.92
CA ILE A 206 4.51 6.46 -1.13
C ILE A 206 4.58 5.97 -2.58
N LYS A 207 5.60 6.38 -3.31
CA LYS A 207 5.85 5.91 -4.69
C LYS A 207 6.63 4.59 -4.63
N LEU A 208 6.04 3.53 -5.15
CA LEU A 208 6.69 2.24 -5.34
C LEU A 208 7.07 2.08 -6.82
N ALA A 209 8.37 2.09 -7.09
CA ALA A 209 8.96 1.90 -8.41
C ALA A 209 9.36 0.45 -8.64
N PHE A 210 9.17 -0.05 -9.87
CA PHE A 210 9.70 -1.33 -10.33
C PHE A 210 9.89 -1.34 -11.85
N ASP A 211 10.73 -2.26 -12.31
CA ASP A 211 10.95 -2.47 -13.75
C ASP A 211 9.84 -3.36 -14.31
N ALA A 212 9.07 -2.89 -15.30
CA ALA A 212 8.08 -3.74 -15.94
C ALA A 212 8.72 -4.83 -16.81
N PRO A 213 8.01 -5.94 -17.04
CA PRO A 213 8.44 -6.94 -17.99
C PRO A 213 8.52 -6.34 -19.40
N LEU A 214 9.71 -6.46 -20.01
CA LEU A 214 10.00 -5.99 -21.37
C LEU A 214 9.21 -6.78 -22.44
N LYS A 215 8.70 -7.96 -22.10
CA LYS A 215 7.85 -8.77 -22.97
C LYS A 215 6.47 -8.92 -22.34
N LYS A 216 5.47 -8.32 -22.98
CA LYS A 216 4.08 -8.73 -22.78
C LYS A 216 4.01 -10.22 -23.10
N ALA A 217 3.53 -11.04 -22.17
CA ALA A 217 3.17 -12.41 -22.50
C ALA A 217 2.16 -12.34 -23.65
N ALA A 218 2.48 -12.97 -24.78
CA ALA A 218 1.54 -13.02 -25.89
C ALA A 218 0.29 -13.74 -25.38
N PRO A 219 -0.91 -13.13 -25.49
CA PRO A 219 -2.14 -13.81 -25.10
C PRO A 219 -2.19 -15.12 -25.87
N LYS A 220 -2.44 -16.22 -25.17
CA LYS A 220 -2.61 -17.53 -25.81
C LYS A 220 -4.10 -17.66 -26.13
N PRO A 221 -4.51 -17.48 -27.40
CA PRO A 221 -5.93 -17.44 -27.72
C PRO A 221 -6.56 -18.78 -27.36
N GLU A 222 -7.66 -18.72 -26.60
CA GLU A 222 -8.48 -19.88 -26.30
C GLU A 222 -9.76 -19.77 -27.12
N ALA A 223 -10.11 -20.84 -27.83
CA ALA A 223 -11.33 -20.85 -28.63
C ALA A 223 -12.55 -20.61 -27.73
N PRO A 224 -13.54 -19.79 -28.18
CA PRO A 224 -14.81 -19.63 -27.49
C PRO A 224 -15.46 -20.97 -27.16
N PHE A 225 -16.26 -21.00 -26.10
CA PHE A 225 -16.91 -22.23 -25.67
C PHE A 225 -17.94 -22.69 -26.70
N THR A 226 -17.84 -23.96 -27.09
CA THR A 226 -18.88 -24.67 -27.84
C THR A 226 -20.17 -24.78 -27.03
N GLU A 227 -21.30 -25.06 -27.69
CA GLU A 227 -22.58 -25.25 -26.98
C GLU A 227 -22.54 -26.37 -25.94
N ALA A 228 -21.78 -27.44 -26.21
CA ALA A 228 -21.57 -28.55 -25.28
C ALA A 228 -20.78 -28.09 -24.03
N GLU A 229 -19.68 -27.37 -24.24
CA GLU A 229 -18.88 -26.80 -23.13
C GLU A 229 -19.71 -25.79 -22.31
N GLN A 230 -20.58 -25.00 -22.95
CA GLN A 230 -21.46 -24.07 -22.23
C GLN A 230 -22.45 -24.79 -21.31
N LYS A 231 -23.08 -25.88 -21.79
CA LYS A 231 -24.00 -26.67 -20.96
C LYS A 231 -23.28 -27.32 -19.78
N GLN A 232 -22.11 -27.90 -20.02
CA GLN A 232 -21.31 -28.52 -18.98
C GLN A 232 -20.83 -27.51 -17.94
N TRP A 233 -20.35 -26.35 -18.39
CA TRP A 233 -19.95 -25.26 -17.49
C TRP A 233 -21.12 -24.72 -16.68
N GLN A 234 -22.30 -24.55 -17.29
CA GLN A 234 -23.48 -24.05 -16.59
C GLN A 234 -23.92 -24.97 -15.45
N ALA A 235 -23.86 -26.30 -15.67
CA ALA A 235 -24.12 -27.27 -14.61
C ALA A 235 -23.10 -27.16 -13.46
N ASN A 236 -21.80 -27.06 -13.78
CA ASN A 236 -20.76 -26.87 -12.79
C ASN A 236 -20.88 -25.53 -12.04
N TRP A 237 -21.25 -24.46 -12.73
CA TRP A 237 -21.38 -23.12 -12.15
C TRP A 237 -22.51 -23.05 -11.12
N GLN A 238 -23.61 -23.80 -11.27
CA GLN A 238 -24.71 -23.81 -10.29
C GLN A 238 -24.27 -24.28 -8.89
N GLU A 239 -23.35 -25.24 -8.82
CA GLU A 239 -22.78 -25.71 -7.55
C GLU A 239 -21.95 -24.61 -6.87
N TRP A 240 -21.14 -23.90 -7.68
CA TRP A 240 -20.31 -22.78 -7.22
C TRP A 240 -21.14 -21.56 -6.80
N ASP A 241 -22.19 -21.24 -7.55
CA ASP A 241 -23.11 -20.14 -7.26
C ASP A 241 -23.82 -20.33 -5.91
N GLY A 242 -24.28 -21.55 -5.64
CA GLY A 242 -24.89 -21.90 -4.35
C GLY A 242 -23.91 -21.86 -3.18
N PHE A 243 -22.64 -22.25 -3.41
CA PHE A 243 -21.60 -22.13 -2.40
C PHE A 243 -21.23 -20.66 -2.12
N LEU A 244 -20.98 -19.86 -3.15
CA LEU A 244 -20.59 -18.46 -3.03
C LEU A 244 -21.70 -17.62 -2.39
N SER A 245 -22.96 -17.84 -2.78
CA SER A 245 -24.11 -17.19 -2.15
C SER A 245 -24.18 -17.47 -0.64
N LYS A 246 -23.91 -18.71 -0.22
CA LYS A 246 -23.85 -19.08 1.20
C LYS A 246 -22.66 -18.45 1.91
N ALA A 247 -21.49 -18.43 1.28
CA ALA A 247 -20.29 -17.82 1.86
C ALA A 247 -20.45 -16.31 2.04
N ILE A 248 -21.07 -15.62 1.08
CA ILE A 248 -21.39 -14.19 1.19
C ILE A 248 -22.42 -13.96 2.29
N ASN A 249 -23.50 -14.77 2.36
CA ASN A 249 -24.48 -14.66 3.44
C ASN A 249 -23.87 -14.90 4.84
N GLN A 250 -22.92 -15.84 4.94
CA GLN A 250 -22.19 -16.10 6.18
C GLN A 250 -21.28 -14.92 6.55
N ALA A 251 -20.44 -14.45 5.63
CA ALA A 251 -19.59 -13.28 5.84
C ALA A 251 -20.43 -12.01 6.14
N ALA A 252 -21.59 -11.90 5.51
CA ALA A 252 -22.57 -10.85 5.74
C ALA A 252 -23.18 -10.92 7.15
N SER A 253 -23.33 -12.12 7.73
CA SER A 253 -23.79 -12.25 9.12
C SER A 253 -22.73 -11.87 10.14
N GLU A 254 -21.45 -11.91 9.76
CA GLU A 254 -20.29 -11.65 10.62
C GLU A 254 -19.79 -10.20 10.55
N THR A 255 -20.10 -9.46 9.48
CA THR A 255 -19.75 -8.04 9.34
C THR A 255 -20.90 -7.11 9.74
N GLN A 256 -20.59 -6.00 10.41
CA GLN A 256 -21.58 -4.96 10.72
C GLN A 256 -21.82 -3.98 9.56
N SER A 257 -20.97 -4.01 8.52
CA SER A 257 -21.07 -3.11 7.37
C SER A 257 -22.15 -3.56 6.39
N GLN A 258 -23.27 -2.83 6.31
CA GLN A 258 -24.32 -3.07 5.29
C GLN A 258 -23.81 -2.77 3.87
N GLU A 259 -22.98 -1.73 3.72
CA GLU A 259 -22.48 -1.30 2.42
C GLU A 259 -21.54 -2.33 1.78
N LEU A 260 -20.66 -2.95 2.58
CA LEU A 260 -19.81 -4.05 2.11
C LEU A 260 -20.65 -5.26 1.69
N ARG A 261 -21.75 -5.55 2.38
CA ARG A 261 -22.66 -6.65 2.04
C ARG A 261 -23.35 -6.43 0.70
N ASP A 262 -23.89 -5.24 0.50
CA ASP A 262 -24.58 -4.89 -0.73
C ASP A 262 -23.60 -4.94 -1.91
N THR A 263 -22.39 -4.40 -1.72
CA THR A 263 -21.30 -4.44 -2.72
C THR A 263 -20.91 -5.87 -3.10
N LEU A 264 -20.69 -6.77 -2.11
CA LEU A 264 -20.34 -8.16 -2.38
C LEU A 264 -21.46 -8.92 -3.11
N THR A 265 -22.71 -8.64 -2.77
CA THR A 265 -23.88 -9.26 -3.39
C THR A 265 -24.03 -8.81 -4.85
N GLU A 266 -23.87 -7.51 -5.13
CA GLU A 266 -23.88 -6.95 -6.48
C GLU A 266 -22.78 -7.57 -7.34
N ILE A 267 -21.54 -7.64 -6.83
CA ILE A 267 -20.40 -8.25 -7.54
C ILE A 267 -20.69 -9.71 -7.90
N LEU A 268 -21.29 -10.49 -6.98
CA LEU A 268 -21.63 -11.88 -7.27
C LEU A 268 -22.65 -11.98 -8.41
N LEU A 269 -23.70 -11.15 -8.39
CA LEU A 269 -24.72 -11.11 -9.44
C LEU A 269 -24.13 -10.70 -10.80
N GLU A 270 -23.28 -9.67 -10.82
CA GLU A 270 -22.62 -9.17 -12.02
C GLU A 270 -21.65 -10.21 -12.61
N SER A 271 -20.93 -10.96 -11.74
CA SER A 271 -19.89 -11.93 -12.15
C SER A 271 -20.39 -12.96 -13.17
N ARG A 272 -21.62 -13.45 -12.98
CA ARG A 272 -22.23 -14.45 -13.87
C ARG A 272 -22.37 -13.94 -15.28
N SER A 273 -22.84 -12.69 -15.43
CA SER A 273 -23.03 -12.06 -16.73
C SER A 273 -21.70 -11.83 -17.44
N ALA A 274 -20.70 -11.31 -16.71
CA ALA A 274 -19.37 -11.03 -17.23
C ALA A 274 -18.64 -12.31 -17.66
N PHE A 275 -18.70 -13.36 -16.85
CA PHE A 275 -18.09 -14.65 -17.20
C PHE A 275 -18.78 -15.30 -18.39
N GLN A 276 -20.12 -15.24 -18.47
CA GLN A 276 -20.82 -15.76 -19.63
C GLN A 276 -20.45 -15.01 -20.92
N ALA A 277 -20.27 -13.69 -20.84
CA ALA A 277 -19.77 -12.89 -21.97
C ALA A 277 -18.36 -13.31 -22.38
N GLY A 278 -17.44 -13.47 -21.42
CA GLY A 278 -16.06 -13.89 -21.69
C GLY A 278 -15.94 -15.29 -22.30
N LEU A 279 -16.77 -16.24 -21.86
CA LEU A 279 -16.78 -17.58 -22.44
C LEU A 279 -17.24 -17.61 -23.91
N LYS A 280 -18.10 -16.67 -24.31
CA LYS A 280 -18.71 -16.59 -25.65
C LYS A 280 -17.99 -15.63 -26.60
N ALA A 281 -17.21 -14.68 -26.08
CA ALA A 281 -16.59 -13.63 -26.87
C ALA A 281 -15.71 -14.21 -27.99
N GLN A 282 -16.04 -13.91 -29.25
CA GLN A 282 -15.14 -14.11 -30.38
C GLN A 282 -14.09 -12.97 -30.38
N SER A 283 -12.91 -13.20 -30.98
CA SER A 283 -11.69 -12.35 -30.94
C SER A 283 -11.88 -10.81 -30.84
N PRO A 284 -10.89 -10.08 -30.29
CA PRO A 284 -11.12 -8.83 -29.56
C PRO A 284 -11.26 -7.61 -30.50
N GLU A 285 -12.47 -7.31 -30.96
CA GLU A 285 -12.79 -5.98 -31.51
C GLU A 285 -13.13 -4.96 -30.41
N SER A 286 -13.38 -5.41 -29.18
CA SER A 286 -13.72 -4.58 -28.02
C SER A 286 -12.91 -4.97 -26.77
N ALA A 287 -12.96 -4.13 -25.73
CA ALA A 287 -12.32 -4.41 -24.44
C ALA A 287 -12.81 -5.75 -23.87
N ASP A 288 -11.88 -6.57 -23.38
CA ASP A 288 -12.19 -7.90 -22.85
C ASP A 288 -13.22 -7.81 -21.70
N PRO A 289 -14.38 -8.49 -21.80
CA PRO A 289 -15.46 -8.35 -20.82
C PRO A 289 -15.08 -8.84 -19.42
N VAL A 290 -14.21 -9.85 -19.32
CA VAL A 290 -13.71 -10.34 -18.02
C VAL A 290 -12.82 -9.27 -17.40
N ARG A 291 -11.94 -8.66 -18.20
CA ARG A 291 -11.07 -7.58 -17.74
C ARG A 291 -11.87 -6.37 -17.25
N VAL A 292 -12.87 -5.94 -18.03
CA VAL A 292 -13.76 -4.83 -17.65
C VAL A 292 -14.46 -5.11 -16.31
N PHE A 293 -15.00 -6.32 -16.14
CA PHE A 293 -15.66 -6.72 -14.90
C PHE A 293 -14.72 -6.69 -13.69
N PHE A 294 -13.52 -7.28 -13.80
CA PHE A 294 -12.54 -7.27 -12.71
C PHE A 294 -12.13 -5.84 -12.33
N THR A 295 -11.93 -4.98 -13.32
CA THR A 295 -11.55 -3.59 -13.12
C THR A 295 -12.63 -2.81 -12.38
N GLN A 296 -13.88 -2.92 -12.83
CA GLN A 296 -15.01 -2.24 -12.19
C GLN A 296 -15.30 -2.78 -10.79
N THR A 297 -15.17 -4.10 -10.61
CA THR A 297 -15.33 -4.77 -9.32
C THR A 297 -14.33 -4.24 -8.30
N TRP A 298 -13.06 -4.13 -8.67
CA TRP A 298 -12.03 -3.64 -7.74
C TRP A 298 -12.26 -2.17 -7.35
N GLN A 299 -12.67 -1.33 -8.30
CA GLN A 299 -13.02 0.08 -8.03
C GLN A 299 -14.16 0.23 -7.00
N LYS A 300 -15.15 -0.68 -7.02
CA LYS A 300 -16.26 -0.71 -6.04
C LYS A 300 -15.81 -1.33 -4.70
N LEU A 301 -15.04 -2.40 -4.73
CA LEU A 301 -14.71 -3.21 -3.54
C LEU A 301 -13.58 -2.63 -2.69
N ALA A 302 -12.52 -2.09 -3.31
CA ALA A 302 -11.35 -1.61 -2.59
C ALA A 302 -11.67 -0.54 -1.52
N PRO A 303 -12.51 0.48 -1.79
CA PRO A 303 -12.92 1.45 -0.77
C PRO A 303 -13.60 0.80 0.45
N GLN A 304 -14.48 -0.18 0.22
CA GLN A 304 -15.20 -0.87 1.30
C GLN A 304 -14.24 -1.68 2.18
N LEU A 305 -13.26 -2.35 1.56
CA LEU A 305 -12.22 -3.09 2.30
C LEU A 305 -11.29 -2.16 3.09
N ARG A 306 -10.96 -0.97 2.55
CA ARG A 306 -10.17 0.03 3.28
C ARG A 306 -10.92 0.57 4.50
N THR A 307 -12.22 0.83 4.37
CA THR A 307 -13.08 1.23 5.50
C THR A 307 -13.08 0.15 6.57
N LEU A 308 -13.30 -1.11 6.20
CA LEU A 308 -13.27 -2.24 7.13
C LEU A 308 -11.89 -2.36 7.83
N ALA A 309 -10.79 -2.22 7.09
CA ALA A 309 -9.45 -2.33 7.64
C ALA A 309 -9.14 -1.27 8.72
N LYS A 310 -9.78 -0.10 8.65
CA LYS A 310 -9.67 0.98 9.65
C LYS A 310 -10.39 0.61 10.96
N GLU A 311 -11.43 -0.21 10.90
CA GLU A 311 -12.24 -0.64 12.05
C GLU A 311 -11.64 -1.87 12.77
N LEU A 312 -10.77 -2.62 12.10
CA LEU A 312 -10.18 -3.85 12.64
C LEU A 312 -9.03 -3.63 13.64
N PRO A 313 -8.81 -4.56 14.60
CA PRO A 313 -7.64 -4.59 15.47
C PRO A 313 -6.30 -4.53 14.71
N GLU A 314 -5.27 -3.96 15.34
CA GLU A 314 -4.03 -3.51 14.69
C GLU A 314 -3.39 -4.48 13.69
N ILE A 315 -3.11 -5.72 14.11
CA ILE A 315 -2.46 -6.72 13.25
C ILE A 315 -3.37 -7.17 12.11
N GLN A 316 -4.69 -7.18 12.33
CA GLN A 316 -5.66 -7.61 11.34
C GLN A 316 -5.88 -6.52 10.29
N GLY A 317 -6.08 -5.27 10.73
CA GLY A 317 -6.19 -4.12 9.83
C GLY A 317 -4.95 -3.96 8.94
N LEU A 318 -3.75 -4.15 9.49
CA LEU A 318 -2.51 -4.11 8.71
C LEU A 318 -2.46 -5.21 7.63
N ARG A 319 -2.87 -6.45 7.96
CA ARG A 319 -2.93 -7.55 6.98
C ARG A 319 -3.91 -7.27 5.85
N TYR A 320 -5.09 -6.74 6.16
CA TYR A 320 -6.07 -6.35 5.15
C TYR A 320 -5.52 -5.24 4.24
N MET A 321 -4.87 -4.22 4.81
CA MET A 321 -4.25 -3.15 4.01
C MET A 321 -3.10 -3.66 3.14
N THR A 322 -2.26 -4.59 3.64
CA THR A 322 -1.21 -5.21 2.82
C THR A 322 -1.81 -6.00 1.66
N PHE A 323 -2.91 -6.72 1.89
CA PHE A 323 -3.63 -7.43 0.84
C PHE A 323 -4.20 -6.46 -0.20
N ILE A 324 -4.91 -5.41 0.25
CA ILE A 324 -5.49 -4.37 -0.63
C ILE A 324 -4.40 -3.71 -1.47
N ALA A 325 -3.28 -3.30 -0.85
CA ALA A 325 -2.18 -2.68 -1.56
C ALA A 325 -1.55 -3.64 -2.59
N ALA A 326 -1.39 -4.93 -2.26
CA ALA A 326 -0.91 -5.91 -3.23
C ALA A 326 -1.89 -6.10 -4.40
N THR A 327 -3.20 -6.05 -4.15
CA THR A 327 -4.21 -6.11 -5.21
C THR A 327 -4.28 -4.82 -6.04
N ASP A 328 -4.09 -3.64 -5.44
CA ASP A 328 -3.95 -2.36 -6.16
C ASP A 328 -2.74 -2.41 -7.12
N VAL A 329 -1.61 -2.96 -6.66
CA VAL A 329 -0.43 -3.21 -7.51
C VAL A 329 -0.81 -4.07 -8.72
N ILE A 330 -1.45 -5.22 -8.49
CA ILE A 330 -1.86 -6.14 -9.55
C ILE A 330 -2.84 -5.47 -10.52
N TYR A 331 -3.81 -4.71 -10.01
CA TYR A 331 -4.80 -4.00 -10.79
C TYR A 331 -4.18 -2.96 -11.74
N GLU A 332 -3.29 -2.11 -11.23
CA GLU A 332 -2.59 -1.10 -12.04
C GLU A 332 -1.66 -1.76 -13.08
N LEU A 333 -1.03 -2.88 -12.71
CA LEU A 333 -0.20 -3.69 -13.61
C LEU A 333 -0.98 -4.35 -14.75
N GLU A 334 -2.21 -4.79 -14.48
CA GLU A 334 -3.11 -5.31 -15.52
C GLU A 334 -3.61 -4.20 -16.45
N ASN A 335 -3.93 -3.02 -15.91
CA ASN A 335 -4.39 -1.86 -16.69
C ASN A 335 -3.34 -1.39 -17.72
N ILE A 336 -2.07 -1.44 -17.39
CA ILE A 336 -0.95 -1.07 -18.29
C ILE A 336 -0.55 -2.19 -19.27
N GLY A 337 -1.27 -3.32 -19.24
CA GLY A 337 -1.14 -4.40 -20.22
C GLY A 337 0.13 -5.23 -20.06
N ALA A 338 0.61 -5.40 -18.83
CA ALA A 338 1.76 -6.23 -18.47
C ALA A 338 1.33 -7.39 -17.54
N PRO A 339 0.54 -8.35 -18.05
CA PRO A 339 -0.04 -9.38 -17.20
C PRO A 339 1.04 -10.25 -16.57
N PHE A 340 0.98 -10.43 -15.25
CA PHE A 340 1.88 -11.27 -14.45
C PHE A 340 1.66 -12.78 -14.71
N GLY A 341 1.21 -13.16 -15.91
CA GLY A 341 0.70 -14.50 -16.19
C GLY A 341 -0.63 -14.81 -15.49
N LEU A 342 -1.19 -13.88 -14.72
CA LEU A 342 -2.58 -13.90 -14.29
C LEU A 342 -3.42 -13.44 -15.49
N GLU A 343 -3.84 -14.38 -16.33
CA GLU A 343 -4.59 -14.07 -17.54
C GLU A 343 -6.02 -13.65 -17.13
N VAL A 344 -6.18 -12.43 -16.59
CA VAL A 344 -7.50 -11.81 -16.30
C VAL A 344 -8.09 -11.37 -17.64
N SER A 345 -8.60 -12.36 -18.33
CA SER A 345 -9.13 -12.27 -19.68
C SER A 345 -10.15 -13.37 -19.93
N SER A 346 -10.88 -13.20 -21.01
CA SER A 346 -11.77 -14.21 -21.58
C SER A 346 -11.00 -15.48 -21.94
N ASP A 347 -9.76 -15.37 -22.42
CA ASP A 347 -8.92 -16.52 -22.72
C ASP A 347 -8.51 -17.29 -21.45
N GLY A 348 -8.08 -16.58 -20.41
CA GLY A 348 -7.73 -17.19 -19.13
C GLY A 348 -8.91 -17.87 -18.45
N LEU A 349 -10.08 -17.23 -18.48
CA LEU A 349 -11.33 -17.79 -17.99
C LEU A 349 -11.68 -19.10 -18.72
N ARG A 350 -11.58 -19.12 -20.05
CA ARG A 350 -11.85 -20.32 -20.86
C ARG A 350 -10.89 -21.46 -20.53
N ARG A 351 -9.59 -21.16 -20.39
CA ARG A 351 -8.56 -22.13 -20.00
C ARG A 351 -8.87 -22.73 -18.63
N LEU A 352 -9.18 -21.89 -17.64
CA LEU A 352 -9.52 -22.33 -16.28
C LEU A 352 -10.76 -23.20 -16.27
N ALA A 353 -11.83 -22.78 -16.95
CA ALA A 353 -13.07 -23.52 -17.02
C ALA A 353 -12.89 -24.91 -17.66
N ARG A 354 -12.09 -25.03 -18.72
CA ARG A 354 -11.75 -26.34 -19.33
C ARG A 354 -10.96 -27.24 -18.37
N MET A 355 -10.01 -26.70 -17.61
CA MET A 355 -9.26 -27.46 -16.61
C MET A 355 -10.19 -28.01 -15.51
N LEU A 356 -11.13 -27.20 -15.03
CA LEU A 356 -12.10 -27.62 -14.01
C LEU A 356 -13.06 -28.70 -14.53
N MET A 357 -13.55 -28.56 -15.77
CA MET A 357 -14.38 -29.58 -16.43
C MET A 357 -13.64 -30.92 -16.58
N ALA A 358 -12.36 -30.88 -16.97
CA ALA A 358 -11.53 -32.08 -17.12
C ALA A 358 -11.22 -32.75 -15.76
N GLY A 359 -10.96 -31.98 -14.71
CA GLY A 359 -10.69 -32.50 -13.37
C GLY A 359 -11.88 -33.23 -12.75
N LYS A 360 -13.11 -32.72 -12.94
CA LYS A 360 -14.34 -33.38 -12.47
C LYS A 360 -14.58 -34.72 -13.18
N GLN A 361 -14.35 -34.79 -14.49
CA GLN A 361 -14.46 -36.02 -15.27
C GLN A 361 -13.48 -37.11 -14.80
N GLN A 362 -12.27 -36.74 -14.38
CA GLN A 362 -11.29 -37.69 -13.83
C GLN A 362 -11.64 -38.18 -12.42
N ALA A 363 -12.36 -37.37 -11.63
CA ALA A 363 -12.82 -37.73 -10.30
C ALA A 363 -14.06 -38.64 -10.35
N GLU A 364 -14.93 -38.48 -11.34
CA GLU A 364 -16.13 -39.32 -11.56
C GLU A 364 -15.81 -40.66 -12.23
N ALA A 365 -14.64 -40.80 -12.86
CA ALA A 365 -14.17 -42.02 -13.51
C ALA A 365 -13.35 -42.95 -12.58
N LYS A 366 -13.10 -42.53 -11.33
CA LYS A 366 -12.47 -43.32 -10.26
C LYS A 366 -13.52 -43.71 -9.24
#